data_AF-A0AAN7MI67-F1
#
_entry.id   AF-A0AAN7MI67-F1
#
_cell.length_a   1.000
_cell.length_b   1.000
_cell.length_c   1.000
_cell.angle_alpha   90.00
_cell.angle_beta   90.00
_cell.angle_gamma   90.00
#
_symmetry.space_group_name_H-M   'P 1'
#
loop_
_entity.id
_entity.type
_entity.pdbx_description
1 polymer ?
#
loop_
_entity_poly.entity_id
_entity_poly.type
_entity_poly.pdbx_seq_one_letter_code
_entity_poly.pdbx_strand_id
1 'polypeptide(L)' 'MFCARRPGLLLSTMRALDNLGLDIQQAVVSCFNEFALDVFRAEQCREGQDALLEQIKAVLLESVAFQYVI' A
#
# COMPACT_ATOMS: atom_id res chain seq x y z
N MET A 1 2.12 -6.65 -3.01
CA MET A 1 2.84 -5.59 -3.76
C MET A 1 4.31 -5.99 -3.82
N PHE A 2 4.96 -5.89 -4.99
CA PHE A 2 6.37 -6.25 -5.15
C PHE A 2 7.07 -5.24 -6.07
N CYS A 3 8.20 -4.68 -5.65
CA CYS A 3 8.93 -3.66 -6.42
C CYS A 3 10.34 -3.40 -5.87
N ALA A 4 11.15 -2.68 -6.65
CA ALA A 4 12.49 -2.27 -6.24
C ALA A 4 12.46 -1.50 -4.92
N ARG A 5 13.37 -1.85 -4.01
CA ARG A 5 13.46 -1.21 -2.70
C ARG A 5 13.83 0.27 -2.84
N ARG A 6 13.11 1.12 -2.12
CA ARG A 6 13.37 2.57 -2.04
C ARG A 6 13.16 3.08 -0.61
N PRO A 7 13.92 4.07 -0.14
CA PRO A 7 13.65 4.73 1.14
C PRO A 7 12.22 5.29 1.17
N GLY A 8 11.52 5.12 2.29
CA GLY A 8 10.17 5.67 2.47
C GLY A 8 9.03 4.87 1.84
N LEU A 9 9.30 3.79 1.11
CA LEU A 9 8.28 3.01 0.41
C LEU A 9 7.25 2.37 1.33
N LEU A 10 7.67 1.77 2.44
CA LEU A 10 6.73 1.23 3.43
C LEU A 10 5.78 2.31 3.97
N LEU A 11 6.33 3.50 4.26
CA LEU A 11 5.55 4.62 4.77
C LEU A 11 4.56 5.15 3.72
N SER A 12 4.99 5.31 2.46
CA SER A 12 4.10 5.77 1.38
C SER A 12 2.98 4.77 1.14
N THR A 13 3.28 3.47 1.12
CA THR A 13 2.29 2.41 0.97
C THR A 13 1.31 2.37 2.15
N MET A 14 1.77 2.44 3.40
CA MET A 14 0.89 2.48 4.57
C MET A 14 -0.01 3.72 4.57
N ARG A 15 0.50 4.89 4.18
CA ARG A 15 -0.31 6.11 4.03
C ARG A 15 -1.37 5.95 2.93
N ALA A 16 -1.01 5.30 1.82
CA ALA A 16 -1.95 4.98 0.75
C ALA A 16 -3.11 4.10 1.24
N LEU A 17 -2.80 3.07 2.03
CA LEU A 17 -3.81 2.18 2.63
C LEU A 17 -4.70 2.91 3.65
N ASP A 18 -4.11 3.76 4.49
CA ASP A 18 -4.85 4.60 5.45
C ASP A 18 -5.80 5.58 4.74
N ASN A 19 -5.36 6.20 3.64
CA ASN A 19 -6.20 7.08 2.82
C ASN A 19 -7.39 6.34 2.17
N LEU A 20 -7.25 5.05 1.87
CA LEU A 20 -8.32 4.18 1.39
C LEU A 20 -9.28 3.75 2.52
N GLY A 21 -8.95 4.07 3.78
CA GLY A 21 -9.69 3.62 4.95
C GLY A 21 -9.56 2.12 5.20
N LEU A 22 -8.45 1.52 4.76
CA LEU A 22 -8.14 0.12 4.99
C LEU A 22 -7.31 -0.05 6.26
N ASP A 23 -7.91 -0.66 7.27
CA ASP A 23 -7.24 -1.07 8.49
C ASP A 23 -6.61 -2.45 8.32
N ILE A 24 -5.28 -2.49 8.32
CA ILE A 24 -4.50 -3.69 8.03
C ILE A 24 -4.35 -4.53 9.30
N GLN A 25 -5.07 -5.64 9.37
CA GLN A 25 -5.05 -6.55 10.51
C GLN A 25 -3.85 -7.51 10.47
N GLN A 26 -3.47 -7.95 9.27
CA GLN A 26 -2.39 -8.91 9.11
C GLN A 26 -1.65 -8.68 7.79
N ALA A 27 -0.34 -8.43 7.89
CA ALA A 27 0.53 -8.29 6.74
C ALA A 27 1.96 -8.79 7.05
N VAL A 28 2.67 -9.17 5.99
CA VAL A 28 4.10 -9.47 6.02
C VAL A 28 4.83 -8.48 5.13
N VAL A 29 5.93 -7.94 5.64
CA VAL A 29 6.82 -7.02 4.90
C VAL A 29 8.19 -7.66 4.77
N SER A 30 8.74 -7.63 3.57
CA SER A 30 10.14 -7.95 3.29
C SER A 30 10.82 -6.78 2.60
N CYS A 31 12.01 -6.42 3.08
CA CYS A 31 12.83 -5.33 2.53
C CYS A 31 14.23 -5.83 2.10
N PHE A 32 14.40 -7.14 1.92
CA PHE A 32 15.67 -7.73 1.51
C PHE A 32 15.78 -7.74 -0.02
N ASN A 33 16.76 -7.00 -0.56
CA ASN A 33 16.92 -6.64 -1.98
C ASN A 33 15.75 -5.85 -2.56
N GLU A 34 14.58 -6.48 -2.66
CA GLU A 34 13.33 -5.92 -3.15
C GLU A 34 12.41 -5.58 -1.97
N PHE A 35 11.38 -4.77 -2.24
CA PHE A 35 10.29 -4.54 -1.31
C PHE A 35 9.11 -5.44 -1.67
N ALA A 36 8.65 -6.23 -0.71
CA ALA A 36 7.44 -7.02 -0.78
C ALA A 36 6.53 -6.67 0.41
N LEU A 37 5.24 -6.48 0.13
CA LEU A 37 4.19 -6.35 1.14
C LEU A 37 3.04 -7.27 0.74
N ASP A 38 2.76 -8.25 1.60
CA ASP A 38 1.63 -9.17 1.47
C ASP A 38 0.63 -8.88 2.58
N VAL A 39 -0.57 -8.45 2.22
CA VAL A 39 -1.68 -8.19 3.14
C VAL A 39 -2.64 -9.37 3.08
N PHE A 40 -2.82 -10.05 4.22
CA PHE A 40 -3.69 -11.23 4.32
C PHE A 40 -5.09 -10.85 4.80
N ARG A 41 -5.20 -9.80 5.61
CA ARG A 41 -6.47 -9.30 6.13
C ARG A 41 -6.41 -7.78 6.26
N ALA A 42 -7.39 -7.13 5.65
CA ALA A 42 -7.67 -5.71 5.80
C ALA A 42 -9.18 -5.53 5.97
N GLU A 43 -9.57 -4.59 6.82
CA GLU A 43 -10.97 -4.23 7.04
C GLU A 43 -11.18 -2.80 6.58
N GLN A 44 -12.35 -2.54 6.01
CA GLN A 44 -12.69 -1.20 5.57
C GLN A 44 -13.43 -0.46 6.68
N CYS A 45 -12.79 0.56 7.24
CA CYS A 45 -13.36 1.31 8.38
C CYS A 45 -14.47 2.29 7.97
N ARG A 46 -14.63 2.60 6.67
CA ARG A 46 -15.64 3.55 6.18
C ARG A 46 -16.84 2.81 5.59
N GLU A 47 -17.96 2.83 6.29
CA GLU A 47 -19.24 2.35 5.76
C GLU A 47 -19.65 3.15 4.51
N GLY A 48 -19.93 2.45 3.40
CA GLY A 48 -20.49 3.05 2.17
C GLY A 48 -19.50 3.36 1.04
N GLN A 49 -18.19 3.16 1.25
CA GLN A 49 -17.20 3.18 0.18
C GLN A 49 -16.65 1.77 0.02
N ASP A 50 -17.21 0.91 -0.82
CA ASP A 50 -16.48 -0.32 -1.18
C ASP A 50 -15.21 0.12 -1.92
N ALA A 51 -14.03 -0.14 -1.33
CA ALA A 51 -12.78 0.07 -2.05
C ALA A 51 -12.72 -0.93 -3.20
N LEU A 52 -13.15 -0.48 -4.38
CA LEU A 52 -13.04 -1.28 -5.60
C LEU A 52 -11.59 -1.71 -5.75
N LEU A 53 -11.37 -2.99 -6.06
CA LEU A 53 -10.02 -3.56 -6.26
C LEU A 53 -9.14 -2.68 -7.17
N GLU A 54 -9.74 -2.04 -8.17
CA GLU A 54 -9.06 -1.13 -9.08
C GLU A 54 -8.55 0.15 -8.40
N GLN A 55 -9.28 0.71 -7.42
CA GLN A 55 -8.79 1.85 -6.63
C GLN A 55 -7.62 1.43 -5.74
N ILE A 56 -7.70 0.25 -5.11
CA ILE A 56 -6.60 -0.28 -4.29
C ILE A 56 -5.34 -0.44 -5.16
N LYS A 57 -5.48 -1.06 -6.34
CA LYS A 57 -4.36 -1.21 -7.29
C LYS A 57 -3.80 0.14 -7.72
N ALA A 58 -4.65 1.09 -8.11
CA ALA A 58 -4.23 2.41 -8.57
C ALA A 58 -3.43 3.17 -7.50
N VAL A 59 -3.96 3.26 -6.29
CA VAL A 59 -3.29 3.95 -5.17
C VAL A 59 -1.99 3.27 -4.77
N LEU A 60 -1.94 1.93 -4.78
CA LEU A 60 -0.70 1.20 -4.53
C LEU A 60 0.35 1.45 -5.63
N LEU A 61 -0.06 1.52 -6.90
CA LEU A 61 0.83 1.86 -8.02
C LEU A 61 1.35 3.30 -7.95
N GLU A 62 0.52 4.24 -7.50
CA GLU A 62 0.95 5.62 -7.25
C GLU A 62 1.97 5.67 -6.10
N SER A 63 1.77 4.88 -5.04
CA SER A 63 2.68 4.86 -3.87
C SER A 63 4.12 4.45 -4.20
N VAL A 64 4.33 3.72 -5.32
CA VAL A 64 5.64 3.36 -5.86
C VAL A 64 6.21 4.41 -6.82
N ALA A 65 5.34 5.22 -7.45
CA ALA A 65 5.70 6.24 -8.43
C ALA A 65 6.13 7.57 -7.79
N PHE A 66 5.79 7.80 -6.51
CA PHE A 66 6.30 8.93 -5.73
C PHE A 66 7.80 8.79 -5.48
N GLN A 67 8.63 9.18 -6.46
CA GLN A 67 9.69 10.22 -6.38
C GLN A 67 10.53 10.24 -7.68
N TYR A 68 10.08 10.99 -8.68
CA TYR A 68 10.92 11.57 -9.75
C TYR A 68 10.85 13.10 -9.68
N VAL A 69 10.80 13.66 -8.47
CA VAL A 69 10.94 15.10 -8.24
C VAL A 69 11.98 15.31 -7.14
N ILE A 70 13.22 15.49 -7.57
CA ILE A 70 14.26 16.24 -6.85
C ILE A 70 14.88 17.17 -7.89
#